data_AF-A0A2V7ILR5-F1
#
_entry.id   AF-A0A2V7ILR5-F1
#
_cell.length_a   1.000
_cell.length_b   1.000
_cell.length_c   1.000
_cell.angle_alpha   90.00
_cell.angle_beta   90.00
_cell.angle_gamma   90.00
#
_symmetry.space_group_name_H-M   'P 1'
#
loop_
_entity.id
_entity.type
_entity.pdbx_description
1 polymer ?
#
loop_
_entity_poly.entity_id
_entity_poly.type
_entity_poly.pdbx_seq_one_letter_code
_entity_poly.pdbx_strand_id
1 'polypeptide(L)'
;GGRLAVDDAVDPTVGFVITVKPGDKVPGGEPIASVFAKDPAGIKLGFEALAQAIVIGDKLTAKPLPLISHRVTKDGVEELKR
;
A
#
# COMPACT_ATOMS: atom_id res chain seq x y z
N GLY A 1 -4.96 -12.39 3.38
CA GLY A 1 -5.72 -12.97 2.26
C GLY A 1 -4.80 -13.53 1.21
N GLY A 2 -3.80 -14.30 1.62
CA GLY A 2 -2.86 -14.96 0.72
C GLY A 2 -2.64 -16.39 1.19
N ARG A 3 -1.70 -17.07 0.56
CA ARG A 3 -1.33 -18.44 0.88
C ARG A 3 0.07 -18.48 1.48
N LEU A 4 0.29 -19.30 2.50
CA LEU A 4 1.63 -19.67 2.96
C LEU A 4 2.10 -20.94 2.23
N ALA A 5 1.18 -21.89 2.02
CA ALA A 5 1.36 -23.10 1.21
C ALA A 5 0.37 -23.14 0.03
N VAL A 6 0.71 -23.88 -1.03
CA VAL A 6 -0.05 -23.89 -2.30
C VAL A 6 -1.53 -24.27 -2.12
N ASP A 7 -1.81 -25.15 -1.17
CA ASP A 7 -3.13 -25.70 -0.86
C ASP A 7 -3.94 -24.87 0.16
N ASP A 8 -3.35 -23.81 0.73
CA ASP A 8 -4.06 -22.95 1.68
C ASP A 8 -5.30 -22.31 1.04
N ALA A 9 -6.42 -22.39 1.76
CA ALA A 9 -7.63 -21.69 1.41
C ALA A 9 -7.44 -20.17 1.63
N VAL A 10 -7.81 -19.38 0.60
CA VAL A 10 -7.80 -17.92 0.70
C VAL A 10 -9.18 -17.45 1.13
N ASP A 11 -9.22 -16.66 2.20
CA ASP A 11 -10.39 -15.88 2.58
C ASP A 11 -10.44 -14.59 1.74
N PRO A 12 -11.43 -14.40 0.85
CA PRO A 12 -11.53 -13.21 0.01
C PRO A 12 -12.05 -11.98 0.75
N THR A 13 -12.49 -12.12 2.01
CA THR A 13 -13.06 -11.02 2.81
C THR A 13 -12.01 -10.24 3.59
N VAL A 14 -10.78 -10.76 3.70
CA VAL A 14 -9.70 -10.14 4.45
C VAL A 14 -8.78 -9.31 3.56
N GLY A 15 -8.21 -8.23 4.09
CA GLY A 15 -7.31 -7.36 3.34
C GLY A 15 -7.18 -5.97 3.97
N PHE A 16 -6.59 -5.06 3.20
CA PHE A 16 -6.45 -3.66 3.57
C PHE A 16 -7.21 -2.77 2.60
N VAL A 17 -7.78 -1.69 3.12
CA VAL A 17 -8.22 -0.55 2.30
C VAL A 17 -7.35 0.64 2.70
N ILE A 18 -6.51 1.13 1.78
CA ILE A 18 -5.66 2.31 2.00
C ILE A 18 -6.35 3.52 1.36
N THR A 19 -6.77 4.47 2.18
CA THR A 19 -7.58 5.63 1.75
C THR A 19 -6.74 6.81 1.28
N VAL A 20 -5.45 6.81 1.58
CA VAL A 20 -4.50 7.86 1.21
C VAL A 20 -3.41 7.34 0.28
N LYS A 21 -2.76 8.23 -0.46
CA LYS A 21 -1.62 7.94 -1.34
C LYS A 21 -0.34 8.58 -0.78
N PRO A 22 0.85 8.03 -1.13
CA PRO A 22 2.11 8.69 -0.81
C PRO A 22 2.08 10.15 -1.29
N GLY A 23 2.47 11.06 -0.39
CA GLY A 23 2.47 12.50 -0.66
C GLY A 23 1.18 13.23 -0.30
N ASP A 24 0.11 12.52 0.04
CA ASP A 24 -1.12 13.14 0.53
C ASP A 24 -0.90 13.77 1.91
N LYS A 25 -1.56 14.91 2.14
CA LYS A 25 -1.64 15.52 3.45
C LYS A 25 -2.70 14.79 4.28
N VAL A 26 -2.33 14.37 5.49
CA VAL A 26 -3.22 13.64 6.40
C VAL A 26 -3.49 14.47 7.66
N PRO A 27 -4.70 15.02 7.84
CA PRO A 27 -5.09 15.65 9.10
C PRO A 27 -5.13 14.63 10.24
N GLY A 28 -4.72 15.07 11.44
CA GLY A 28 -4.76 14.21 12.62
C GLY A 28 -6.20 13.78 12.95
N GLY A 29 -6.38 12.50 13.28
CA GLY A 29 -7.68 11.93 13.66
C GLY A 29 -8.45 11.27 12.52
N GLU A 30 -8.03 11.44 11.26
CA GLU A 30 -8.65 10.76 10.13
C GLU A 30 -8.02 9.38 9.87
N PRO A 31 -8.82 8.33 9.61
CA PRO A 31 -8.28 7.01 9.28
C PRO A 31 -7.65 7.00 7.88
N ILE A 32 -6.38 6.59 7.82
CA ILE A 32 -5.60 6.49 6.57
C ILE A 32 -5.63 5.09 5.93
N ALA A 33 -6.10 4.10 6.69
CA ALA A 33 -6.24 2.71 6.26
C ALA A 33 -7.26 1.96 7.14
N SER A 34 -7.78 0.85 6.63
CA SER A 34 -8.64 -0.10 7.37
C SER A 34 -8.11 -1.53 7.21
N VAL A 35 -8.23 -2.31 8.28
CA VAL A 35 -7.85 -3.73 8.33
C VAL A 35 -9.13 -4.57 8.38
N PHE A 36 -9.28 -5.47 7.41
CA PHE A 36 -10.30 -6.52 7.41
C PHE A 36 -9.62 -7.85 7.70
N ALA A 37 -10.04 -8.53 8.76
CA ALA A 37 -9.46 -9.80 9.20
C ALA A 37 -10.53 -10.75 9.69
N LYS A 38 -10.24 -12.05 9.57
CA LYS A 38 -11.12 -13.15 9.99
C LYS A 38 -11.30 -13.22 11.51
N ASP A 39 -10.28 -12.81 12.26
CA ASP A 39 -10.23 -12.93 13.70
C ASP A 39 -9.42 -11.79 14.36
N PRO A 40 -9.50 -11.63 15.69
CA PRO A 40 -8.79 -10.57 16.41
C PRO A 40 -7.26 -10.63 16.30
N ALA A 41 -6.67 -11.82 16.14
CA ALA A 41 -5.22 -11.95 15.99
C ALA A 41 -4.78 -11.36 14.63
N GLY A 42 -5.56 -11.60 13.58
CA GLY A 42 -5.36 -10.99 12.26
C GLY A 42 -5.52 -9.47 12.27
N ILE A 43 -6.44 -8.92 13.08
CA ILE A 43 -6.58 -7.47 13.26
C ILE A 43 -5.28 -6.90 13.82
N LYS A 44 -4.77 -7.47 14.92
CA LYS A 44 -3.54 -7.02 15.57
C LYS A 44 -2.36 -7.07 14.59
N LEU A 45 -2.17 -8.21 13.92
CA LEU A 45 -1.10 -8.39 12.94
C LEU A 45 -1.20 -7.36 11.79
N GLY A 46 -2.41 -7.10 11.31
CA GLY A 46 -2.65 -6.11 10.24
C GLY A 46 -2.29 -4.69 10.66
N PHE A 47 -2.65 -4.27 11.87
CA PHE A 47 -2.27 -2.95 12.38
C PHE A 47 -0.76 -2.82 12.58
N GLU A 48 -0.10 -3.85 13.12
CA GLU A 48 1.36 -3.88 13.27
C GLU A 48 2.06 -3.76 11.90
N ALA A 49 1.57 -4.46 10.88
CA ALA A 49 2.10 -4.38 9.53
C ALA A 49 1.94 -2.97 8.92
N LEU A 50 0.76 -2.35 9.07
CA LEU A 50 0.53 -0.99 8.57
C LEU A 50 1.41 0.05 9.26
N ALA A 51 1.59 -0.05 10.58
CA ALA A 51 2.42 0.85 11.36
C ALA A 51 3.90 0.81 10.92
N GLN A 52 4.38 -0.36 10.46
CA GLN A 52 5.74 -0.51 9.93
C GLN A 52 5.87 -0.04 8.48
N ALA A 53 4.81 -0.16 7.69
CA ALA A 53 4.85 0.10 6.24
C ALA A 53 4.59 1.57 5.87
N ILE A 54 3.88 2.33 6.70
CA ILE A 54 3.47 3.70 6.39
C ILE A 54 4.30 4.70 7.21
N VAL A 55 4.98 5.60 6.51
CA VAL A 55 5.76 6.68 7.12
C VAL A 55 5.00 8.00 6.97
N ILE A 56 4.79 8.69 8.09
CA ILE A 56 4.24 10.06 8.13
C ILE A 56 5.40 11.02 8.41
N GLY A 57 5.60 11.99 7.53
CA GLY A 57 6.60 13.05 7.71
C GLY A 57 5.95 14.42 7.82
N ASP A 58 6.60 15.34 8.52
CA ASP A 58 6.08 16.71 8.74
C ASP A 58 6.03 17.55 7.46
N LYS A 59 6.86 17.21 6.47
CA LYS A 59 6.95 17.90 5.19
C LYS A 59 7.15 16.88 4.07
N LEU A 60 6.59 17.19 2.91
CA LEU A 60 6.85 16.44 1.69
C LEU A 60 8.28 16.72 1.21
N THR A 61 9.17 15.74 1.34
CA THR A 61 10.58 15.87 0.94
C THR A 61 10.80 15.55 -0.54
N ALA A 62 9.97 14.70 -1.13
CA ALA A 62 10.03 14.32 -2.53
C ALA A 62 8.61 14.06 -3.09
N LYS A 63 8.42 14.34 -4.39
CA LYS A 63 7.20 13.94 -5.09
C LYS A 63 7.18 12.41 -5.27
N PRO A 64 6.00 11.77 -5.21
CA PRO A 64 5.87 10.35 -5.53
C PRO A 64 6.38 10.05 -6.96
N LEU A 65 7.10 8.95 -7.10
CA LEU A 65 7.58 8.47 -8.39
C LEU A 65 6.41 8.20 -9.36
N PRO A 66 6.63 8.33 -10.68
CA PRO A 66 5.63 7.93 -11.65
C PRO A 66 5.37 6.42 -11.56
N LEU A 67 4.11 6.01 -11.73
CA LEU A 67 3.73 4.58 -11.73
C LEU A 67 4.30 3.84 -12.95
N ILE A 68 4.52 4.56 -14.05
CA ILE A 68 5.16 4.04 -15.26
C ILE A 68 6.43 4.85 -15.44
N SER A 69 7.58 4.19 -15.32
CA SER A 69 8.88 4.85 -15.47
C SER A 69 9.33 4.92 -16.92
N HIS A 70 9.05 3.86 -17.70
CA HIS A 70 9.53 3.74 -19.06
C HIS A 70 8.52 3.05 -19.96
N ARG A 71 8.60 3.36 -21.24
CA ARG A 71 8.00 2.58 -22.31
C ARG A 71 9.11 1.99 -23.18
N VAL A 72 9.10 0.68 -23.36
CA VAL A 72 10.11 -0.06 -24.13
C VAL A 72 9.49 -0.55 -25.42
N THR A 73 10.09 -0.18 -26.56
CA THR A 73 9.68 -0.64 -27.89
C THR A 73 10.88 -1.14 -28.69
N LYS A 74 10.64 -1.67 -29.89
CA LYS A 74 11.72 -2.00 -30.83
C LYS A 74 12.58 -0.78 -31.21
N ASP A 75 12.02 0.42 -31.08
CA ASP A 75 12.65 1.67 -31.49
C ASP A 75 13.48 2.30 -30.35
N GLY A 76 13.42 1.73 -29.14
CA GLY A 76 14.23 2.14 -27.99
C GLY A 76 13.46 2.21 -26.68
N VAL A 77 14.06 2.93 -25.72
CA VAL A 77 13.50 3.16 -24.38
C VAL A 77 13.14 4.63 -24.24
N GLU A 78 11.87 4.89 -23.93
CA GLU A 78 11.33 6.22 -23.62
C GLU A 78 11.18 6.34 -22.10
N GLU A 79 11.88 7.28 -21.48
CA GLU A 79 11.69 7.63 -20.06
C GLU A 79 10.45 8.53 -19.90
N LEU A 80 9.49 8.08 -19.10
CA LEU A 80 8.25 8.81 -18.85
C LEU A 80 8.40 9.70 -17.62
N LYS A 81 8.46 11.01 -17.83
CA LYS A 81 8.52 12.03 -16.77
C LYS A 81 7.11 12.54 -16.45
N ARG A 82 6.90 12.94 -15.20
CA ARG A 82 5.61 13.41 -14.67
C ARG A 82 5.55 14.94 -14.61
#